data_AF-A0A084SS54-F1
#
_entry.id   AF-A0A084SS54-F1
#
_cell.length_a   1.000
_cell.length_b   1.000
_cell.length_c   1.000
_cell.angle_alpha   90.00
_cell.angle_beta   90.00
_cell.angle_gamma   90.00
#
_symmetry.space_group_name_H-M   'P 1'
#
loop_
_entity.id
_entity.type
_entity.pdbx_description
1 polymer ?
#
loop_
_entity_poly.entity_id
_entity_poly.type
_entity_poly.pdbx_seq_one_letter_code
_entity_poly.pdbx_strand_id
1 'polypeptide(L)'
;MLGGSLWLLFYGASALAGRELGEGPRDVNDSGLLLLGAAAFCGAVLALGTSLTGLRARLQGRARRLGLAGGVMAALALATAALNTLWLTGLVGRARFVGGLAALGVLCVCTGAVLLGLATRREQVLPRWGATLLVVTGPLTVLLIATSGLRFGSLPGYVLDDLPFAIAGLLWITAGTAMRSRGEK
;
A
#
# COMPACT_ATOMS: atom_id res chain seq x y z
N MET A 1 -2.23 -8.09 6.62
CA MET A 1 -3.27 -8.95 6.01
C MET A 1 -4.25 -8.11 5.20
N LEU A 2 -5.22 -7.43 5.83
CA LEU A 2 -6.25 -6.67 5.11
C LEU A 2 -5.70 -5.74 4.01
N GLY A 3 -4.72 -4.90 4.33
CA GLY A 3 -4.12 -4.00 3.34
C GLY A 3 -3.50 -4.74 2.14
N GLY A 4 -2.85 -5.88 2.37
CA GLY A 4 -2.30 -6.69 1.28
C GLY A 4 -3.39 -7.38 0.46
N SER A 5 -4.47 -7.83 1.09
CA SER A 5 -5.63 -8.41 0.39
C SER A 5 -6.34 -7.39 -0.49
N LEU A 6 -6.43 -6.14 -0.02
CA LEU A 6 -7.02 -5.05 -0.80
C LEU A 6 -6.15 -4.64 -2.00
N TRP A 7 -4.82 -4.72 -1.90
CA TRP A 7 -3.95 -4.57 -3.08
C TRP A 7 -4.08 -5.71 -4.10
N LEU A 8 -4.32 -6.94 -3.65
CA LEU A 8 -4.65 -8.03 -4.56
C LEU A 8 -5.99 -7.80 -5.27
N LEU A 9 -7.00 -7.32 -4.55
CA LEU A 9 -8.28 -6.96 -5.13
C LEU A 9 -8.14 -5.82 -6.14
N PHE A 10 -7.35 -4.78 -5.81
CA PHE A 10 -7.02 -3.71 -6.73
C PHE A 10 -6.41 -4.23 -8.03
N TYR A 11 -5.38 -5.07 -7.93
CA TYR A 11 -4.75 -5.68 -9.09
C TYR A 11 -5.74 -6.48 -9.94
N GLY A 12 -6.53 -7.36 -9.32
CA GLY A 12 -7.52 -8.17 -10.02
C GLY A 12 -8.57 -7.32 -10.73
N ALA A 13 -9.10 -6.30 -10.06
CA ALA A 13 -10.07 -5.38 -10.64
C ALA A 13 -9.50 -4.58 -11.82
N SER A 14 -8.27 -4.09 -11.69
CA SER A 14 -7.59 -3.34 -12.76
C SER A 14 -7.28 -4.20 -13.98
N ALA A 15 -6.77 -5.43 -13.76
CA ALA A 15 -6.48 -6.37 -14.85
C ALA A 15 -7.75 -6.78 -15.61
N LEU A 16 -8.85 -7.05 -14.89
CA LEU A 16 -10.15 -7.36 -15.50
C LEU A 16 -10.71 -6.15 -16.26
N ALA A 17 -10.68 -4.95 -15.68
CA ALA A 17 -11.12 -3.73 -16.35
C ALA A 17 -10.30 -3.47 -17.62
N GLY A 18 -8.99 -3.72 -17.59
CA GLY A 18 -8.15 -3.54 -18.77
C GLY A 18 -8.38 -4.57 -19.86
N ARG A 19 -8.80 -5.78 -19.50
CA ARG A 19 -9.26 -6.77 -20.46
C ARG A 19 -10.58 -6.35 -21.13
N GLU A 20 -11.50 -5.73 -20.39
CA GLU A 20 -12.80 -5.29 -20.91
C GLU A 20 -12.70 -4.01 -21.76
N LEU A 21 -11.91 -3.03 -21.31
CA LEU A 21 -11.87 -1.69 -21.88
C LEU A 21 -10.72 -1.49 -22.88
N GLY A 22 -9.75 -2.41 -22.95
CA GLY A 22 -8.56 -2.27 -23.78
C GLY A 22 -7.53 -1.28 -23.21
N GLU A 23 -6.39 -1.11 -23.88
CA GLU A 23 -5.30 -0.22 -23.42
C GLU A 23 -5.66 1.26 -23.62
N GLY A 24 -5.24 2.12 -22.69
CA GLY A 24 -5.43 3.56 -22.78
C GLY A 24 -5.63 4.24 -21.43
N PRO A 25 -5.68 5.59 -21.40
CA PRO A 25 -6.10 6.32 -20.21
C PRO A 25 -7.55 5.98 -19.88
N ARG A 26 -7.83 5.68 -18.60
CA ARG A 26 -9.16 5.29 -18.11
C ARG A 26 -9.56 6.16 -16.92
N ASP A 27 -10.81 6.58 -16.90
CA ASP A 27 -11.43 7.27 -15.77
C ASP A 27 -12.10 6.24 -14.85
N VAL A 28 -12.11 6.50 -13.54
CA VAL A 28 -12.77 5.61 -12.56
C VAL A 28 -14.27 5.47 -12.79
N ASN A 29 -14.89 6.41 -13.51
CA ASN A 29 -16.29 6.36 -13.88
C ASN A 29 -16.57 5.47 -15.11
N ASP A 30 -15.55 5.03 -15.85
CA ASP A 30 -15.75 4.28 -17.10
C ASP A 30 -16.21 2.84 -16.85
N SER A 31 -15.91 2.29 -15.66
CA SER A 31 -16.34 0.95 -15.26
C SER A 31 -16.42 0.82 -13.73
N GLY A 32 -17.41 0.07 -13.25
CA GLY A 32 -17.52 -0.31 -11.84
C GLY A 32 -16.29 -1.08 -11.34
N LEU A 33 -15.56 -1.78 -12.22
CA LEU A 33 -14.30 -2.45 -11.87
C LEU A 33 -13.19 -1.44 -11.55
N LEU A 34 -13.10 -0.33 -12.30
CA LEU A 34 -12.13 0.73 -12.03
C LEU A 34 -12.45 1.46 -10.72
N LEU A 35 -13.73 1.71 -10.44
CA LEU A 35 -14.18 2.27 -9.16
C LEU A 35 -13.87 1.31 -7.99
N LEU A 36 -14.17 0.02 -8.13
CA LEU A 36 -13.85 -1.01 -7.14
C LEU A 36 -12.34 -1.10 -6.91
N GLY A 37 -11.55 -1.10 -7.98
CA GLY A 37 -10.09 -1.09 -7.92
C GLY A 37 -9.57 0.13 -7.15
N ALA A 38 -10.01 1.33 -7.52
CA ALA A 38 -9.60 2.57 -6.85
C ALA A 38 -10.00 2.58 -5.36
N ALA A 39 -11.20 2.09 -5.03
CA ALA A 39 -11.66 1.96 -3.66
C ALA A 39 -10.82 0.94 -2.86
N ALA A 40 -10.51 -0.20 -3.46
CA ALA A 40 -9.65 -1.22 -2.87
C ALA A 40 -8.23 -0.68 -2.63
N PHE A 41 -7.68 0.07 -3.59
CA PHE A 41 -6.38 0.73 -3.46
C PHE A 41 -6.37 1.71 -2.27
N CYS A 42 -7.37 2.59 -2.19
CA CYS A 42 -7.47 3.54 -1.08
C CYS A 42 -7.63 2.83 0.27
N GLY A 43 -8.49 1.81 0.32
CA GLY A 43 -8.68 0.97 1.49
C GLY A 43 -7.39 0.27 1.94
N ALA A 44 -6.57 -0.19 0.99
CA ALA A 44 -5.29 -0.81 1.29
C ALA A 44 -4.33 0.16 1.97
N VAL A 45 -4.19 1.37 1.43
CA VAL A 45 -3.34 2.43 2.01
C VAL A 45 -3.88 2.85 3.39
N LEU A 46 -5.20 2.97 3.57
CA LEU A 46 -5.80 3.25 4.87
C LEU A 46 -5.49 2.16 5.91
N ALA A 47 -5.67 0.88 5.54
CA ALA A 47 -5.41 -0.24 6.43
C ALA A 47 -3.93 -0.34 6.83
N LEU A 48 -3.01 -0.14 5.87
CA LEU A 48 -1.57 -0.14 6.12
C LEU A 48 -1.16 1.08 6.96
N GLY A 49 -1.62 2.28 6.61
CA GLY A 49 -1.36 3.52 7.36
C GLY A 49 -1.85 3.44 8.82
N THR A 50 -3.02 2.84 9.04
CA THR A 50 -3.57 2.61 10.38
C THR A 50 -2.70 1.63 11.17
N SER A 51 -2.29 0.54 10.53
CA SER A 51 -1.42 -0.48 11.14
C SER A 51 -0.05 0.09 11.54
N LEU A 52 0.54 0.93 10.68
CA LEU A 52 1.82 1.61 10.96
C LEU A 52 1.69 2.65 12.08
N THR A 53 0.59 3.39 12.12
CA THR A 53 0.29 4.32 13.22
C THR A 53 0.13 3.57 14.54
N GLY A 54 -0.58 2.44 14.54
CA GLY A 54 -0.70 1.56 15.70
C GLY A 54 0.65 0.98 16.16
N LEU A 55 1.53 0.63 15.22
CA LEU A 55 2.89 0.19 15.53
C LEU A 55 3.71 1.30 16.17
N ARG A 56 3.56 2.54 15.69
CA ARG A 56 4.21 3.71 16.31
C ARG A 56 3.77 3.92 17.75
N ALA A 57 2.49 3.75 18.06
CA ALA A 57 1.97 3.93 19.42
C ALA A 57 2.63 2.98 20.44
N ARG A 58 3.14 1.83 19.97
CA ARG A 58 3.86 0.83 20.79
C ARG A 58 5.33 1.14 21.04
N LEU A 59 5.91 2.13 20.34
CA LEU A 59 7.30 2.56 20.53
C LEU A 59 7.38 3.63 21.62
N GLN A 60 8.13 3.36 22.70
CA GLN A 60 8.21 4.25 23.87
C GLN A 60 9.65 4.55 24.34
N GLY A 61 10.68 4.20 23.56
CA GLY A 61 12.06 4.26 24.04
C GLY A 61 13.06 5.01 23.15
N ARG A 62 14.24 4.40 23.03
CA ARG A 62 15.47 4.95 22.43
C ARG A 62 15.34 5.28 20.94
N ALA A 63 14.32 4.79 20.25
CA ALA A 63 14.08 5.04 18.82
C ALA A 63 12.97 6.08 18.56
N ARG A 64 12.63 6.91 19.55
CA ARG A 64 11.55 7.92 19.48
C ARG A 64 11.58 8.79 18.21
N ARG A 65 12.76 9.23 17.75
CA ARG A 65 12.89 10.07 16.54
C ARG A 65 12.49 9.32 15.27
N LEU A 66 13.03 8.11 15.06
CA LEU A 66 12.66 7.26 13.92
C LEU A 66 11.20 6.85 13.97
N GLY A 67 10.70 6.52 15.16
CA GLY A 67 9.29 6.29 15.39
C GLY A 67 8.45 7.49 14.96
N LEU A 68 8.76 8.69 15.45
CA LEU A 68 8.03 9.92 15.08
C LEU A 68 8.01 10.15 13.58
N ALA A 69 9.18 10.09 12.92
CA ALA A 69 9.26 10.26 11.47
C ALA A 69 8.41 9.21 10.73
N GLY A 70 8.49 7.94 11.13
CA GLY A 70 7.67 6.88 10.54
C GLY A 70 6.17 7.04 10.82
N GLY A 71 5.79 7.55 12.00
CA GLY A 71 4.41 7.87 12.34
C GLY A 71 3.86 9.05 11.53
N VAL A 72 4.66 10.09 11.29
CA VAL A 72 4.29 11.20 10.40
C VAL A 72 4.06 10.69 8.97
N MET A 73 4.93 9.81 8.46
CA MET A 73 4.72 9.19 7.15
C MET A 73 3.43 8.36 7.12
N ALA A 74 3.14 7.57 8.16
CA ALA A 74 1.88 6.83 8.24
C ALA A 74 0.65 7.75 8.27
N ALA A 75 0.72 8.87 8.98
CA ALA A 75 -0.36 9.87 9.02
C ALA A 75 -0.57 10.56 7.66
N LEU A 76 0.50 10.87 6.92
CA LEU A 76 0.40 11.41 5.57
C LEU A 76 -0.21 10.40 4.58
N ALA A 77 0.15 9.12 4.70
CA ALA A 77 -0.50 8.05 3.95
C ALA A 77 -2.00 7.96 4.23
N LEU A 78 -2.40 8.08 5.50
CA LEU A 78 -3.81 8.11 5.89
C LEU A 78 -4.54 9.32 5.29
N ALA A 79 -3.95 10.51 5.39
CA ALA A 79 -4.55 11.74 4.87
C ALA A 79 -4.75 11.67 3.35
N THR A 80 -3.73 11.24 2.61
CA THR A 80 -3.81 11.10 1.14
C THR A 80 -4.83 10.06 0.70
N ALA A 81 -4.91 8.92 1.39
CA ALA A 81 -5.90 7.89 1.10
C ALA A 81 -7.32 8.31 1.48
N ALA A 82 -7.50 9.03 2.60
CA ALA A 82 -8.79 9.58 3.00
C ALA A 82 -9.29 10.63 2.01
N LEU A 83 -8.41 11.52 1.53
CA LEU A 83 -8.75 12.51 0.50
C LEU A 83 -9.15 11.85 -0.82
N ASN A 84 -8.40 10.83 -1.28
CA ASN A 84 -8.79 10.06 -2.47
C ASN A 84 -10.12 9.32 -2.25
N THR A 85 -10.34 8.74 -1.08
CA THR A 85 -11.61 8.07 -0.74
C THR A 85 -12.77 9.07 -0.81
N LEU A 86 -12.59 10.27 -0.23
CA LEU A 86 -13.59 11.32 -0.29
C LEU A 86 -13.91 11.72 -1.74
N TRP A 87 -12.90 11.86 -2.60
CA TRP A 87 -13.14 12.13 -4.02
C TRP A 87 -13.80 10.96 -4.76
N LEU A 88 -13.53 9.72 -4.38
CA LEU A 88 -14.21 8.55 -4.95
C LEU A 88 -15.70 8.48 -4.59
N THR A 89 -16.12 9.04 -3.45
CA THR A 89 -17.54 9.05 -3.07
C THR A 89 -18.43 9.92 -3.96
N GLY A 90 -17.84 10.85 -4.72
CA GLY A 90 -18.60 11.83 -5.49
C GLY A 90 -19.31 12.91 -4.66
N LEU A 91 -19.05 12.99 -3.34
CA LEU A 91 -19.66 14.00 -2.47
C LEU A 91 -19.18 15.43 -2.79
N VAL A 92 -18.00 15.57 -3.39
CA VAL A 92 -17.37 16.86 -3.72
C VAL A 92 -17.31 17.06 -5.25
N GLY A 93 -18.27 16.51 -5.99
CA GLY A 93 -18.35 16.55 -7.45
C GLY A 93 -18.22 15.17 -8.09
N ARG A 94 -17.85 15.10 -9.37
CA ARG A 94 -17.72 13.81 -10.07
C ARG A 94 -16.65 12.94 -9.38
N ALA A 95 -16.96 11.64 -9.20
CA ALA A 95 -16.03 10.70 -8.59
C ALA A 95 -14.71 10.69 -9.36
N ARG A 96 -13.58 10.78 -8.65
CA ARG A 96 -12.25 10.83 -9.29
C ARG A 96 -11.19 10.20 -8.41
N PHE A 97 -10.20 9.60 -9.04
CA PHE A 97 -9.00 9.09 -8.39
C PHE A 97 -7.80 9.92 -8.80
N VAL A 98 -7.09 10.50 -7.83
CA VAL A 98 -5.95 11.38 -8.11
C VAL A 98 -4.66 10.59 -7.94
N GLY A 99 -4.12 10.12 -9.07
CA GLY A 99 -2.92 9.28 -9.13
C GLY A 99 -1.71 9.87 -8.39
N GLY A 100 -1.51 11.18 -8.45
CA GLY A 100 -0.42 11.86 -7.70
C GLY A 100 -0.54 11.72 -6.18
N LEU A 101 -1.76 11.86 -5.63
CA LEU A 101 -2.00 11.64 -4.20
C LEU A 101 -1.87 10.15 -3.84
N ALA A 102 -2.32 9.26 -4.72
CA ALA A 102 -2.19 7.82 -4.53
C ALA A 102 -0.72 7.39 -4.46
N ALA A 103 0.10 7.88 -5.39
CA ALA A 103 1.55 7.65 -5.40
C ALA A 103 2.22 8.20 -4.13
N LEU A 104 1.87 9.42 -3.71
CA LEU A 104 2.36 9.98 -2.45
C LEU A 104 1.99 9.10 -1.25
N GLY A 105 0.75 8.61 -1.18
CA GLY A 105 0.30 7.70 -0.14
C GLY A 105 1.11 6.42 -0.07
N VAL A 106 1.39 5.79 -1.22
CA VAL A 106 2.24 4.58 -1.31
C VAL A 106 3.66 4.86 -0.86
N LEU A 107 4.26 5.96 -1.31
CA LEU A 107 5.61 6.36 -0.89
C LEU A 107 5.68 6.59 0.63
N CYS A 108 4.68 7.24 1.20
CA CYS A 108 4.55 7.45 2.64
C CYS A 108 4.38 6.12 3.40
N VAL A 109 3.56 5.17 2.93
CA VAL A 109 3.46 3.82 3.53
C VAL A 109 4.81 3.10 3.49
N CYS A 110 5.48 3.09 2.34
CA CYS A 110 6.75 2.40 2.16
C CYS A 110 7.85 3.00 3.05
N THR A 111 7.97 4.33 3.05
CA THR A 111 8.95 5.05 3.89
C THR A 111 8.65 4.88 5.38
N GLY A 112 7.37 4.99 5.77
CA GLY A 112 6.92 4.76 7.14
C GLY A 112 7.22 3.35 7.63
N ALA A 113 6.98 2.34 6.78
CA ALA A 113 7.31 0.96 7.07
C ALA A 113 8.82 0.76 7.32
N VAL A 114 9.69 1.35 6.49
CA VAL A 114 11.15 1.28 6.68
C VAL A 114 11.55 1.91 8.01
N LEU A 115 11.11 3.14 8.27
CA LEU A 115 11.47 3.87 9.49
C LEU A 115 10.98 3.16 10.76
N LEU A 116 9.75 2.67 10.75
CA LEU A 116 9.18 1.91 11.87
C LEU A 116 9.79 0.51 11.99
N GLY A 117 10.14 -0.13 10.89
CA GLY A 117 10.90 -1.38 10.89
C GLY A 117 12.28 -1.21 11.54
N LEU A 118 13.00 -0.15 11.21
CA LEU A 118 14.27 0.18 11.86
C LEU A 118 14.10 0.53 13.35
N ALA A 119 13.05 1.29 13.70
CA ALA A 119 12.76 1.64 15.08
C ALA A 119 12.39 0.41 15.93
N THR A 120 11.54 -0.47 15.41
CA THR A 120 11.12 -1.70 16.08
C THR A 120 12.26 -2.71 16.24
N ARG A 121 13.23 -2.76 15.31
CA ARG A 121 14.49 -3.52 15.51
C ARG A 121 15.27 -3.04 16.74
N ARG A 122 15.27 -1.74 17.02
CA ARG A 122 16.01 -1.15 18.15
C ARG A 122 15.29 -1.33 19.48
N GLU A 123 13.96 -1.27 19.48
CA GLU A 123 13.14 -1.38 20.71
C GLU A 123 12.59 -2.80 20.95
N GLN A 124 12.90 -3.77 20.08
CA GLN A 124 12.44 -5.17 20.18
C GLN A 124 10.91 -5.34 20.28
N VAL A 125 10.15 -4.35 19.82
CA VAL A 125 8.67 -4.38 19.81
C VAL A 125 8.14 -5.47 18.86
N LEU A 126 8.91 -5.81 17.83
CA LEU A 126 8.60 -6.87 16.88
C LEU A 126 9.74 -7.89 16.83
N PRO A 127 9.44 -9.16 16.49
CA PRO A 127 10.48 -10.13 16.16
C PRO A 127 11.35 -9.61 15.01
N ARG A 128 12.66 -9.90 15.05
CA ARG A 128 13.65 -9.41 14.08
C ARG A 128 13.22 -9.63 12.63
N TRP A 129 12.58 -10.75 12.33
CA TRP A 129 12.04 -11.06 11.00
C TRP A 129 10.90 -10.12 10.59
N GLY A 130 9.93 -9.85 11.45
CA GLY A 130 8.83 -8.91 11.14
C GLY A 130 9.35 -7.50 10.88
N ALA A 131 10.31 -7.06 11.68
CA ALA A 131 10.97 -5.78 11.47
C ALA A 131 11.82 -5.76 10.18
N THR A 132 12.39 -6.89 9.77
CA THR A 132 13.10 -7.04 8.49
C THR A 132 12.16 -6.96 7.30
N LEU A 133 11.01 -7.64 7.37
CA LEU A 133 9.99 -7.56 6.33
C LEU A 133 9.54 -6.11 6.15
N LEU A 134 9.24 -5.38 7.21
CA LEU A 134 8.91 -3.95 7.12
C LEU A 134 9.97 -3.11 6.39
N VAL A 135 11.25 -3.39 6.65
CA VAL A 135 12.38 -2.67 6.02
C VAL A 135 12.56 -3.04 4.55
N VAL A 136 12.28 -4.29 4.15
CA VAL A 136 12.53 -4.78 2.79
C VAL A 136 11.33 -4.54 1.87
N THR A 137 10.11 -4.75 2.36
CA THR A 137 8.91 -4.68 1.52
C THR A 137 8.67 -3.28 0.95
N GLY A 138 8.96 -2.22 1.72
CA GLY A 138 8.80 -0.84 1.26
C GLY A 138 9.67 -0.50 0.02
N PRO A 139 11.01 -0.58 0.12
CA PRO A 139 11.91 -0.32 -0.99
C PRO A 139 11.67 -1.24 -2.18
N LEU A 140 11.37 -2.52 -1.93
CA LEU A 140 11.05 -3.47 -2.99
C LEU A 140 9.77 -3.07 -3.74
N THR A 141 8.73 -2.62 -3.03
CA THR A 141 7.49 -2.13 -3.67
C THR A 141 7.77 -0.92 -4.55
N VAL A 142 8.54 0.05 -4.05
CA VAL A 142 8.91 1.24 -4.83
C VAL A 142 9.74 0.88 -6.06
N LEU A 143 10.70 -0.03 -5.91
CA LEU A 143 11.51 -0.52 -7.03
C LEU A 143 10.64 -1.21 -8.08
N LEU A 144 9.75 -2.10 -7.66
CA LEU A 144 8.84 -2.80 -8.56
C LEU A 144 7.93 -1.83 -9.34
N ILE A 145 7.40 -0.80 -8.67
CA ILE A 145 6.61 0.27 -9.32
C ILE A 145 7.48 1.07 -10.30
N ALA A 146 8.70 1.43 -9.93
CA ALA A 146 9.60 2.16 -10.83
C ALA A 146 9.96 1.33 -12.08
N THR A 147 10.05 0.01 -11.93
CA THR A 147 10.36 -0.91 -13.04
C THR A 147 9.14 -1.35 -13.83
N SER A 148 7.90 -1.21 -13.34
CA SER A 148 6.71 -1.68 -14.08
C SER A 148 6.45 -0.87 -15.35
N GLY A 149 6.93 0.38 -15.41
CA GLY A 149 6.92 1.19 -16.64
C GLY A 149 7.87 0.68 -17.73
N LEU A 150 8.78 -0.25 -17.42
CA LEU A 150 9.63 -0.90 -18.41
C LEU A 150 8.83 -2.06 -19.01
N ARG A 151 8.46 -1.95 -20.28
CA ARG A 151 7.72 -3.01 -20.99
C ARG A 151 8.59 -4.26 -21.13
N PHE A 152 8.45 -5.18 -20.18
CA PHE A 152 9.13 -6.48 -20.23
C PHE A 152 8.27 -7.50 -20.97
N GLY A 153 8.55 -7.68 -22.27
CA GLY A 153 7.98 -8.76 -23.07
C GLY A 153 6.61 -8.48 -23.68
N SER A 154 5.91 -9.56 -24.04
CA SER A 154 4.65 -9.55 -24.82
C SER A 154 3.37 -9.52 -23.97
N LEU A 155 3.49 -9.32 -22.65
CA LEU A 155 2.32 -9.26 -21.78
C LEU A 155 1.59 -7.91 -21.94
N PRO A 156 0.25 -7.89 -21.93
CA PRO A 156 -0.51 -6.65 -22.03
C PRO A 156 -0.21 -5.69 -20.87
N GLY A 157 -0.21 -4.38 -21.13
CA GLY A 157 0.14 -3.37 -20.12
C GLY A 157 -0.73 -3.47 -18.87
N TYR A 158 -2.03 -3.70 -19.05
CA TYR A 158 -2.99 -3.83 -17.94
C TYR A 158 -2.73 -5.00 -16.98
N VAL A 159 -1.87 -5.97 -17.35
CA VAL A 159 -1.43 -7.06 -16.46
C VAL A 159 -0.17 -6.67 -15.69
N LEU A 160 0.69 -5.85 -16.28
CA LEU A 160 2.00 -5.50 -15.75
C LEU A 160 1.99 -4.24 -14.89
N ASP A 161 1.18 -3.24 -15.25
CA ASP A 161 1.21 -1.91 -14.64
C ASP A 161 0.98 -1.96 -13.12
N ASP A 162 0.01 -2.78 -12.69
CA ASP A 162 -0.38 -2.92 -11.28
C ASP A 162 0.16 -4.18 -10.58
N LEU A 163 0.91 -5.02 -11.30
CA LEU A 163 1.53 -6.24 -10.74
C LEU A 163 2.40 -5.97 -9.49
N PRO A 164 3.16 -4.86 -9.40
CA PRO A 164 3.89 -4.51 -8.18
C PRO A 164 3.02 -4.51 -6.92
N PHE A 165 1.77 -4.06 -7.02
CA PHE A 165 0.86 -4.01 -5.89
C PHE A 165 0.39 -5.40 -5.48
N ALA A 166 0.19 -6.32 -6.43
CA ALA A 166 -0.13 -7.71 -6.12
C ALA A 166 1.03 -8.41 -5.37
N ILE A 167 2.26 -8.24 -5.88
CA ILE A 167 3.47 -8.80 -5.25
C ILE A 167 3.63 -8.23 -3.84
N ALA A 168 3.53 -6.91 -3.69
CA ALA A 168 3.60 -6.25 -2.40
C ALA A 168 2.47 -6.74 -1.47
N GLY A 169 1.26 -6.92 -2.00
CA GLY A 169 0.11 -7.43 -1.27
C GLY A 169 0.36 -8.82 -0.67
N LEU A 170 0.92 -9.73 -1.47
CA LEU A 170 1.35 -11.06 -0.99
C LEU A 170 2.42 -10.96 0.10
N LEU A 171 3.42 -10.09 -0.05
CA LEU A 171 4.44 -9.86 0.96
C LEU A 171 3.85 -9.33 2.28
N TRP A 172 2.86 -8.44 2.21
CA TRP A 172 2.16 -7.92 3.39
C TRP A 172 1.24 -8.94 4.07
N ILE A 173 0.65 -9.85 3.31
CA ILE A 173 -0.15 -10.96 3.84
C ILE A 173 0.77 -11.97 4.52
N THR A 174 1.86 -12.37 3.87
CA THR A 174 2.84 -13.33 4.44
C THR A 174 3.50 -12.76 5.69
N ALA A 175 3.86 -11.47 5.69
CA ALA A 175 4.36 -10.81 6.89
C ALA A 175 3.32 -10.83 8.03
N GLY A 176 2.06 -10.50 7.73
CA GLY A 176 0.99 -10.50 8.73
C GLY A 176 0.67 -11.89 9.30
N THR A 177 0.61 -12.93 8.44
CA THR A 177 0.38 -14.33 8.85
C THR A 177 1.52 -14.84 9.73
N ALA A 178 2.77 -14.63 9.31
CA ALA A 178 3.94 -15.03 10.07
C ALA A 178 3.98 -14.38 11.46
N MET A 179 3.63 -13.10 11.56
CA MET A 179 3.58 -12.39 12.84
C MET A 179 2.48 -12.92 13.77
N ARG A 180 1.30 -13.29 13.23
CA ARG A 180 0.18 -13.81 14.02
C ARG A 180 0.46 -15.22 14.55
N SER A 181 0.99 -16.11 13.71
CA SER A 181 1.29 -17.52 14.07
C SER A 181 2.29 -17.69 15.22
N ARG A 182 3.03 -16.63 15.58
CA ARG A 182 4.02 -16.65 16.68
C ARG A 182 3.59 -15.90 17.93
N GLY A 183 2.48 -15.17 17.90
CA GLY A 183 1.92 -14.51 19.09
C GLY A 183 1.08 -15.46 19.96
N GLU A 184 0.85 -16.69 19.50
CA GLU A 184 0.06 -17.73 20.17
C GLU A 184 0.94 -18.78 20.89
N LYS A 185 2.21 -18.46 21.17
CA LYS A 185 3.10 -19.24 22.02
C LYS A 185 3.59 -18.37 23.18
#